data_AF-A0A971UU50-F1
#
_entry.id   AF-A0A971UU50-F1
#
_cell.length_a   1.000
_cell.length_b   1.000
_cell.length_c   1.000
_cell.angle_alpha   90.00
_cell.angle_beta   90.00
_cell.angle_gamma   90.00
#
_symmetry.space_group_name_H-M   'P 1'
#
loop_
_entity.id
_entity.type
_entity.pdbx_description
1 polymer ?
#
loop_
_entity_poly.entity_id
_entity_poly.type
_entity_poly.pdbx_seq_one_letter_code
_entity_poly.pdbx_strand_id
1 'polypeptide(L)'
;MDELDGISERTEFNTQKLLDGSFKKTFQIGANQGQTVELQLDKINSANLGLVTFNSIENGNITKKLLADGVYVLESGKLKDTAGNIVATYINDDNNKEYKIMVDSEVIITLEKAALADGAIITISDEGAKFDVKNKITVGEATKQLAPGTYEIIGDNVIKDGKLVGTFDSESKSIKINDKVITEKDLGFQDGTLGNEVKFTINGADVTTRETAEGTITAIDNAIQKVSAERSKLGAMQNRLEHTIRNLDNAAENLTAAESRIRDVDMAKEMMEFTKQTILQQAATAMLAQANQAPQSVLQLLR
;
A
#
# COMPACT_ATOMS: atom_id res chain seq x y z
N MET A 1 3.48 11.33 -11.70
CA MET A 1 3.66 10.24 -10.71
C MET A 1 3.96 10.78 -9.33
N ASP A 2 4.66 11.91 -9.26
CA ASP A 2 4.96 12.65 -8.04
C ASP A 2 3.73 12.96 -7.19
N GLU A 3 2.56 13.23 -7.78
CA GLU A 3 1.34 13.45 -7.00
C GLU A 3 0.82 12.17 -6.33
N LEU A 4 0.96 10.99 -6.95
CA LEU A 4 0.58 9.72 -6.30
C LEU A 4 1.48 9.43 -5.10
N ASP A 5 2.78 9.66 -5.25
CA ASP A 5 3.74 9.55 -4.14
C ASP A 5 3.45 10.61 -3.06
N GLY A 6 3.10 11.83 -3.45
CA GLY A 6 2.70 12.90 -2.54
C GLY A 6 1.40 12.60 -1.78
N ILE A 7 0.42 11.96 -2.42
CA ILE A 7 -0.81 11.50 -1.75
C ILE A 7 -0.48 10.41 -0.72
N SER A 8 0.40 9.46 -1.05
CA SER A 8 0.87 8.43 -0.11
C SER A 8 1.45 9.05 1.17
N GLU A 9 2.29 10.08 1.01
CA GLU A 9 2.99 10.74 2.12
C GLU A 9 2.12 11.74 2.90
N ARG A 10 1.18 12.41 2.24
CA ARG A 10 0.35 13.47 2.85
C ARG A 10 -0.95 12.97 3.46
N THR A 11 -1.45 11.81 3.04
CA THR A 11 -2.72 11.28 3.54
C THR A 11 -2.58 10.86 5.00
N GLU A 12 -3.24 11.60 5.88
CA GLU A 12 -3.21 11.38 7.32
C GLU A 12 -4.59 11.56 7.96
N PHE A 13 -4.82 10.85 9.05
CA PHE A 13 -5.99 11.02 9.91
C PHE A 13 -5.54 11.04 11.36
N ASN A 14 -5.94 12.08 12.09
CA ASN A 14 -5.55 12.27 13.50
C ASN A 14 -4.03 12.11 13.70
N THR A 15 -3.25 12.83 12.88
CA THR A 15 -1.77 12.83 12.81
C THR A 15 -1.10 11.48 12.48
N GLN A 16 -1.87 10.45 12.15
CA GLN A 16 -1.36 9.16 11.71
C GLN A 16 -1.39 9.08 10.19
N LYS A 17 -0.24 8.76 9.59
CA LYS A 17 -0.15 8.47 8.16
C LYS A 17 -0.94 7.20 7.85
N LEU A 18 -1.69 7.23 6.75
CA LEU A 18 -2.59 6.14 6.38
C LEU A 18 -2.06 5.30 5.22
N LEU A 19 -1.40 5.93 4.24
CA LEU A 19 -1.09 5.32 2.95
C LEU A 19 0.42 5.20 2.68
N ASP A 20 1.25 5.45 3.69
CA ASP A 20 2.71 5.30 3.61
C ASP A 20 3.19 3.87 3.96
N GLY A 21 2.26 2.98 4.30
CA GLY A 21 2.51 1.60 4.72
C GLY A 21 2.81 1.43 6.21
N SER A 22 2.90 2.52 6.98
CA SER A 22 3.12 2.46 8.44
C SER A 22 1.83 2.20 9.22
N PHE A 23 0.67 2.43 8.59
CA PHE A 23 -0.61 2.33 9.27
C PHE A 23 -0.95 0.88 9.63
N LYS A 24 -0.92 0.61 10.93
CA LYS A 24 -1.32 -0.65 11.52
C LYS A 24 -2.08 -0.39 12.81
N LYS A 25 -3.34 -0.81 12.87
CA LYS A 25 -4.19 -0.60 14.04
C LYS A 25 -5.08 -1.80 14.33
N THR A 26 -5.12 -2.17 15.60
CA THR A 26 -5.98 -3.23 16.10
C THR A 26 -7.24 -2.62 16.70
N PHE A 27 -8.39 -3.05 16.21
CA PHE A 27 -9.70 -2.68 16.73
C PHE A 27 -10.22 -3.80 17.61
N GLN A 28 -10.69 -3.47 18.81
CA GLN A 28 -11.44 -4.40 19.64
C GLN A 28 -12.86 -4.49 19.07
N ILE A 29 -13.28 -5.70 18.69
CA ILE A 29 -14.55 -5.93 17.99
C ILE A 29 -15.54 -6.79 18.78
N GLY A 30 -15.34 -6.91 20.10
CA GLY A 30 -16.24 -7.65 20.95
C GLY A 30 -15.97 -7.43 22.43
N ALA A 31 -16.91 -7.90 23.26
CA ALA A 31 -16.92 -7.65 24.70
C ALA A 31 -15.82 -8.40 25.46
N ASN A 32 -15.28 -9.48 24.88
CA ASN A 32 -14.28 -10.33 25.54
C ASN A 32 -12.86 -9.99 25.08
N GLN A 33 -11.91 -10.11 26.01
CA GLN A 33 -10.49 -9.93 25.72
C GLN A 33 -10.03 -10.85 24.57
N GLY A 34 -9.28 -10.30 23.62
CA GLY A 34 -8.76 -11.03 22.46
C GLY A 34 -9.66 -11.01 21.22
N GLN A 35 -10.90 -10.54 21.32
CA GLN A 35 -11.77 -10.33 20.15
C GLN A 35 -11.37 -9.06 19.40
N THR A 36 -10.33 -9.16 18.57
CA THR A 36 -9.77 -8.04 17.84
C THR A 36 -9.73 -8.28 16.33
N VAL A 37 -9.71 -7.19 15.57
CA VAL A 37 -9.39 -7.20 14.15
C VAL A 37 -8.28 -6.19 13.88
N GLU A 38 -7.25 -6.65 13.20
CA GLU A 38 -6.16 -5.81 12.74
C GLU A 38 -6.48 -5.24 11.35
N LEU A 39 -6.31 -3.93 11.21
CA LEU A 39 -6.27 -3.24 9.93
C LEU A 39 -4.85 -2.75 9.69
N GLN A 40 -4.23 -3.31 8.66
CA GLN A 40 -2.99 -2.78 8.07
C GLN A 40 -3.33 -2.23 6.69
N LEU A 41 -2.83 -1.04 6.37
CA LEU A 41 -2.92 -0.48 5.03
C LEU A 41 -1.55 -0.53 4.38
N ASP A 42 -1.50 -1.07 3.17
CA ASP A 42 -0.26 -1.13 2.41
C ASP A 42 0.12 0.26 1.86
N LYS A 43 1.39 0.44 1.54
CA LYS A 43 1.90 1.68 0.95
C LYS A 43 1.32 1.87 -0.46
N ILE A 44 0.66 2.99 -0.73
CA ILE A 44 0.06 3.29 -2.04
C ILE A 44 0.86 4.39 -2.73
N ASN A 45 2.06 4.05 -3.20
CA ASN A 45 2.90 4.92 -4.03
C ASN A 45 3.06 4.34 -5.44
N SER A 46 3.59 5.12 -6.37
CA SER A 46 3.78 4.72 -7.78
C SER A 46 4.60 3.44 -7.95
N ALA A 47 5.60 3.21 -7.08
CA ALA A 47 6.37 1.97 -7.00
C ALA A 47 5.51 0.77 -6.61
N ASN A 48 4.80 0.85 -5.48
CA ASN A 48 4.00 -0.26 -4.97
C ASN A 48 2.83 -0.59 -5.89
N LEU A 49 2.26 0.44 -6.54
CA LEU A 49 1.24 0.28 -7.56
C LEU A 49 1.76 -0.39 -8.84
N GLY A 50 3.07 -0.56 -9.00
CA GLY A 50 3.68 -1.23 -10.15
C GLY A 50 3.63 -0.38 -11.42
N LEU A 51 3.62 0.95 -11.27
CA LEU A 51 3.47 1.90 -12.36
C LEU A 51 4.82 2.19 -13.02
N VAL A 52 5.59 1.13 -13.23
CA VAL A 52 6.96 1.11 -13.73
C VAL A 52 6.98 0.23 -14.96
N THR A 53 7.42 0.78 -16.09
CA THR A 53 7.31 0.11 -17.38
C THR A 53 8.69 -0.15 -18.01
N PHE A 54 9.55 0.86 -18.05
CA PHE A 54 10.86 0.79 -18.70
C PHE A 54 11.96 1.44 -17.87
N ASN A 55 13.19 0.98 -18.05
CA ASN A 55 14.40 1.63 -17.56
C ASN A 55 15.14 2.28 -18.73
N SER A 56 15.31 3.60 -18.69
CA SER A 56 16.20 4.32 -19.58
C SER A 56 17.63 4.19 -19.05
N ILE A 57 18.41 3.35 -19.71
CA ILE A 57 19.74 2.94 -19.24
C ILE A 57 20.85 3.69 -19.97
N GLU A 58 20.68 3.89 -21.27
CA GLU A 58 21.75 4.33 -22.14
C GLU A 58 21.21 5.15 -23.31
N ASN A 59 21.93 6.20 -23.65
CA ASN A 59 21.75 6.96 -24.88
C ASN A 59 23.11 7.36 -25.42
N GLY A 60 23.16 7.67 -26.71
CA GLY A 60 24.43 7.99 -27.36
C GLY A 60 24.29 8.28 -28.83
N ASN A 61 25.44 8.33 -29.50
CA ASN A 61 25.53 8.54 -30.94
C ASN A 61 25.65 7.21 -31.68
N ILE A 62 25.06 7.16 -32.87
CA ILE A 62 25.12 6.02 -33.78
C ILE A 62 26.37 6.17 -34.65
N THR A 63 27.16 5.10 -34.76
CA THR A 63 28.43 5.12 -35.52
C THR A 63 28.21 5.13 -37.03
N LYS A 64 27.12 4.53 -37.50
CA LYS A 64 26.70 4.49 -38.91
C LYS A 64 25.18 4.68 -39.03
N LYS A 65 24.76 5.74 -39.72
CA LYS A 65 23.36 6.12 -39.93
C LYS A 65 22.64 5.20 -40.94
N LEU A 66 22.42 3.93 -40.57
CA LEU A 66 21.75 2.94 -41.42
C LEU A 66 20.27 2.74 -41.08
N LEU A 67 19.79 3.34 -39.99
CA LEU A 67 18.37 3.36 -39.62
C LEU A 67 17.85 4.80 -39.67
N ALA A 68 16.60 4.93 -40.07
CA ALA A 68 15.89 6.21 -40.03
C ALA A 68 15.44 6.54 -38.60
N ASP A 69 14.99 7.77 -38.40
CA ASP A 69 14.34 8.17 -37.15
C ASP A 69 13.07 7.35 -36.94
N GLY A 70 12.92 6.81 -35.74
CA GLY A 70 11.83 5.89 -35.45
C GLY A 70 11.99 5.14 -34.15
N VAL A 71 10.94 4.40 -33.80
CA VAL A 71 10.87 3.55 -32.61
C VAL A 71 10.98 2.10 -33.07
N TYR A 72 11.91 1.37 -32.44
CA TYR A 72 12.20 -0.01 -32.76
C TYR A 72 12.09 -0.88 -31.52
N VAL A 73 11.42 -2.02 -31.66
CA VAL A 73 11.16 -2.95 -30.54
C VAL A 73 11.99 -4.20 -30.73
N LEU A 74 12.71 -4.59 -29.68
CA LEU A 74 13.46 -5.83 -29.67
C LEU A 74 12.53 -7.02 -29.41
N GLU A 75 12.52 -7.99 -30.32
CA GLU A 75 11.87 -9.27 -30.14
C GLU A 75 12.77 -10.40 -30.64
N SER A 76 13.12 -11.33 -29.74
CA SER A 76 13.93 -12.51 -30.05
C SER A 76 15.25 -12.17 -30.77
N GLY A 77 15.97 -11.17 -30.25
CA GLY A 77 17.25 -10.71 -30.80
C GLY A 77 17.14 -9.88 -32.10
N LYS A 78 15.94 -9.49 -32.52
CA LYS A 78 15.72 -8.68 -33.73
C LYS A 78 14.96 -7.42 -33.41
N LEU A 79 15.39 -6.28 -33.96
CA LEU A 79 14.67 -5.03 -33.86
C LEU A 79 13.63 -4.96 -34.98
N LYS A 80 12.38 -4.69 -34.60
CA LYS A 80 11.26 -4.49 -35.50
C LYS A 80 10.81 -3.04 -35.52
N ASP A 81 10.42 -2.54 -36.69
CA ASP A 81 9.78 -1.23 -36.83
C ASP A 81 8.29 -1.28 -36.41
N THR A 82 7.61 -0.13 -36.44
CA THR A 82 6.17 0.00 -36.12
C THR A 82 5.26 -0.82 -37.07
N ALA A 83 5.76 -1.21 -38.24
CA ALA A 83 5.06 -2.06 -39.20
C ALA A 83 5.35 -3.57 -38.99
N GLY A 84 6.24 -3.91 -38.04
CA GLY A 84 6.62 -5.29 -37.71
C GLY A 84 7.75 -5.86 -38.58
N ASN A 85 8.38 -5.05 -39.44
CA ASN A 85 9.49 -5.48 -40.28
C ASN A 85 10.77 -5.54 -39.45
N ILE A 86 11.59 -6.58 -39.67
CA ILE A 86 12.90 -6.68 -39.06
C ILE A 86 13.85 -5.70 -39.76
N VAL A 87 14.44 -4.80 -38.99
CA VAL A 87 15.34 -3.75 -39.51
C VAL A 87 16.77 -3.87 -38.99
N ALA A 88 16.97 -4.52 -37.85
CA ALA A 88 18.30 -4.75 -37.29
C ALA A 88 18.34 -6.02 -36.44
N THR A 89 19.54 -6.52 -36.20
CA THR A 89 19.80 -7.64 -35.29
C THR A 89 20.52 -7.11 -34.06
N TYR A 90 20.05 -7.52 -32.89
CA TYR A 90 20.73 -7.30 -31.62
C TYR A 90 21.57 -8.53 -31.29
N ILE A 91 22.84 -8.32 -31.05
CA ILE A 91 23.76 -9.33 -30.55
C ILE A 91 23.94 -9.09 -29.06
N ASN A 92 23.66 -10.14 -28.29
CA ASN A 92 24.01 -10.24 -26.89
C ASN A 92 25.00 -11.41 -26.74
N ASP A 93 26.28 -11.09 -26.54
CA ASP A 93 27.30 -12.06 -26.12
C ASP A 93 27.80 -11.71 -24.72
N ASP A 94 27.09 -12.23 -23.71
CA ASP A 94 27.41 -12.07 -22.29
C ASP A 94 28.86 -12.50 -21.95
N ASN A 95 29.43 -13.48 -22.68
CA ASN A 95 30.77 -13.99 -22.36
C ASN A 95 31.86 -12.99 -22.77
N ASN A 96 31.69 -12.34 -23.92
CA ASN A 96 32.64 -11.36 -24.44
C ASN A 96 32.24 -9.91 -24.15
N LYS A 97 31.13 -9.70 -23.41
CA LYS A 97 30.53 -8.40 -23.14
C LYS A 97 30.27 -7.59 -24.41
N GLU A 98 29.86 -8.27 -25.48
CA GLU A 98 29.53 -7.61 -26.74
C GLU A 98 28.01 -7.45 -26.87
N TYR A 99 27.57 -6.20 -26.74
CA TYR A 99 26.18 -5.81 -26.88
C TYR A 99 26.06 -4.83 -28.03
N LYS A 100 25.61 -5.31 -29.20
CA LYS A 100 25.69 -4.57 -30.45
C LYS A 100 24.37 -4.63 -31.21
N ILE A 101 24.04 -3.53 -31.88
CA ILE A 101 22.95 -3.51 -32.87
C ILE A 101 23.59 -3.41 -34.25
N MET A 102 23.19 -4.33 -35.13
CA MET A 102 23.76 -4.48 -36.46
C MET A 102 22.69 -4.43 -37.54
N VAL A 103 23.00 -3.73 -38.63
CA VAL A 103 22.21 -3.69 -39.87
C VAL A 103 23.11 -4.22 -40.99
N ASP A 104 22.67 -5.22 -41.74
CA ASP A 104 23.43 -5.80 -42.86
C ASP A 104 24.90 -6.16 -42.52
N SER A 105 25.12 -6.72 -41.33
CA SER A 105 26.45 -7.07 -40.78
C SER A 105 27.33 -5.88 -40.36
N GLU A 106 26.80 -4.65 -40.39
CA GLU A 106 27.49 -3.44 -39.93
C GLU A 106 27.03 -3.05 -38.54
N VAL A 107 27.98 -2.80 -37.64
CA VAL A 107 27.69 -2.34 -36.27
C VAL A 107 27.32 -0.87 -36.31
N ILE A 108 26.09 -0.55 -35.87
CA ILE A 108 25.58 0.83 -35.82
C ILE A 108 25.57 1.39 -34.39
N ILE A 109 25.38 0.53 -33.38
CA ILE A 109 25.35 0.88 -31.97
C ILE A 109 26.13 -0.20 -31.21
N THR A 110 27.01 0.24 -30.31
CA THR A 110 27.60 -0.62 -29.28
C THR A 110 27.11 -0.09 -27.94
N LEU A 111 26.47 -0.95 -27.16
CA LEU A 111 25.93 -0.62 -25.84
C LEU A 111 27.00 -0.88 -24.79
N GLU A 112 27.29 0.11 -23.97
CA GLU A 112 28.28 0.04 -22.90
C GLU A 112 27.67 -0.32 -21.54
N LYS A 113 26.34 -0.16 -21.39
CA LYS A 113 25.64 -0.34 -20.11
C LYS A 113 24.43 -1.24 -20.22
N ALA A 114 23.68 -1.17 -21.32
CA ALA A 114 22.41 -1.87 -21.43
C ALA A 114 22.56 -3.31 -21.95
N ALA A 115 21.95 -4.27 -21.25
CA ALA A 115 21.71 -5.64 -21.72
C ALA A 115 20.22 -5.79 -22.05
N LEU A 116 19.86 -5.64 -23.32
CA LEU A 116 18.47 -5.56 -23.76
C LEU A 116 17.71 -6.87 -23.53
N ALA A 117 16.54 -6.77 -22.91
CA ALA A 117 15.57 -7.85 -22.81
C ALA A 117 14.54 -7.77 -23.95
N ASP A 118 13.87 -8.87 -24.24
CA ASP A 118 12.74 -8.86 -25.19
C ASP A 118 11.66 -7.86 -24.74
N GLY A 119 11.21 -7.05 -25.68
CA GLY A 119 10.34 -5.89 -25.45
C GLY A 119 11.07 -4.60 -25.10
N ALA A 120 12.41 -4.57 -25.12
CA ALA A 120 13.17 -3.32 -25.06
C ALA A 120 12.86 -2.43 -26.27
N ILE A 121 12.82 -1.13 -26.04
CA ILE A 121 12.56 -0.11 -27.05
C ILE A 121 13.84 0.67 -27.31
N ILE A 122 14.19 0.79 -28.58
CA ILE A 122 15.29 1.61 -29.07
C ILE A 122 14.67 2.72 -29.91
N THR A 123 14.87 3.97 -29.50
CA THR A 123 14.44 5.14 -30.27
C THR A 123 15.63 5.71 -31.00
N ILE A 124 15.51 5.87 -32.32
CA ILE A 124 16.50 6.55 -33.15
C ILE A 124 15.96 7.94 -33.50
N SER A 125 16.82 8.93 -33.36
CA SER A 125 16.49 10.34 -33.56
C SER A 125 17.64 11.10 -34.19
N ASP A 126 17.37 12.37 -34.53
CA ASP A 126 18.37 13.31 -35.06
C ASP A 126 18.93 12.84 -36.42
N GLU A 127 18.01 12.46 -37.32
CA GLU A 127 18.32 11.95 -38.66
C GLU A 127 19.28 10.75 -38.61
N GLY A 128 18.94 9.76 -37.78
CA GLY A 128 19.70 8.52 -37.60
C GLY A 128 21.00 8.69 -36.82
N ALA A 129 21.22 9.83 -36.15
CA ALA A 129 22.48 10.12 -35.46
C ALA A 129 22.50 9.68 -33.99
N LYS A 130 21.35 9.61 -33.32
CA LYS A 130 21.26 9.36 -31.88
C LYS A 130 20.37 8.17 -31.57
N PHE A 131 20.69 7.48 -30.50
CA PHE A 131 19.86 6.41 -29.95
C PHE A 131 19.53 6.66 -28.47
N ASP A 132 18.37 6.18 -28.04
CA ASP A 132 17.94 6.08 -26.64
C ASP A 132 17.41 4.67 -26.39
N VAL A 133 17.86 4.04 -25.31
CA VAL A 133 17.47 2.69 -24.90
C VAL A 133 16.55 2.76 -23.70
N LYS A 134 15.32 2.27 -23.91
CA LYS A 134 14.34 1.97 -22.87
C LYS A 134 14.21 0.46 -22.74
N ASN A 135 14.93 -0.13 -21.80
CA ASN A 135 14.85 -1.56 -21.55
C ASN A 135 13.59 -1.89 -20.76
N LYS A 136 12.92 -3.00 -21.10
CA LYS A 136 11.76 -3.45 -20.33
C LYS A 136 12.24 -3.94 -18.97
N ILE A 137 11.65 -3.43 -17.90
CA ILE A 137 11.98 -3.91 -16.55
C ILE A 137 11.30 -5.26 -16.38
N THR A 138 12.09 -6.30 -16.16
CA THR A 138 11.57 -7.65 -15.95
C THR A 138 10.89 -7.70 -14.59
N VAL A 139 9.71 -8.34 -14.55
CA VAL A 139 8.82 -8.32 -13.38
C VAL A 139 9.51 -8.98 -12.19
N GLY A 140 9.74 -8.23 -11.11
CA GLY A 140 10.52 -8.66 -9.93
C GLY A 140 10.38 -7.69 -8.75
N GLU A 141 11.27 -7.74 -7.77
CA GLU A 141 11.27 -6.78 -6.64
C GLU A 141 11.52 -5.33 -7.10
N ALA A 142 12.19 -5.15 -8.25
CA ALA A 142 12.45 -3.85 -8.87
C ALA A 142 11.16 -3.05 -9.16
N THR A 143 10.15 -3.69 -9.75
CA THR A 143 8.88 -3.03 -10.10
C THR A 143 8.00 -2.73 -8.89
N LYS A 144 8.35 -3.23 -7.70
CA LYS A 144 7.62 -2.98 -6.44
C LYS A 144 8.24 -1.88 -5.59
N GLN A 145 9.53 -1.61 -5.78
CA GLN A 145 10.31 -0.73 -4.89
C GLN A 145 10.80 0.53 -5.57
N LEU A 146 11.06 0.48 -6.87
CA LEU A 146 11.48 1.66 -7.63
C LEU A 146 10.25 2.45 -8.04
N ALA A 147 10.15 3.69 -7.56
CA ALA A 147 9.18 4.63 -8.10
C ALA A 147 9.77 5.26 -9.39
N PRO A 148 8.94 5.67 -10.37
CA PRO A 148 9.40 6.42 -11.52
C PRO A 148 10.20 7.66 -11.10
N GLY A 149 11.31 7.93 -11.78
CA GLY A 149 12.25 9.00 -11.45
C GLY A 149 13.68 8.68 -11.87
N THR A 150 14.58 9.64 -11.68
CA THR A 150 16.00 9.50 -12.02
C THR A 150 16.78 9.00 -10.81
N TYR A 151 17.50 7.90 -11.00
CA TYR A 151 18.34 7.30 -9.98
C TYR A 151 19.81 7.54 -10.30
N GLU A 152 20.58 7.82 -9.26
CA GLU A 152 22.03 7.98 -9.29
C GLU A 152 22.65 7.22 -8.12
N ILE A 153 23.70 6.46 -8.40
CA ILE A 153 24.50 5.80 -7.36
C ILE A 153 25.65 6.74 -6.99
N ILE A 154 25.78 7.09 -5.72
CA ILE A 154 26.86 7.94 -5.19
C ILE A 154 27.49 7.23 -3.99
N GLY A 155 28.65 6.62 -4.20
CA GLY A 155 29.27 5.70 -3.25
C GLY A 155 28.34 4.53 -2.96
N ASP A 156 28.04 4.32 -1.68
CA ASP A 156 27.11 3.28 -1.22
C ASP A 156 25.66 3.77 -1.17
N ASN A 157 25.36 4.98 -1.64
CA ASN A 157 24.03 5.56 -1.59
C ASN A 157 23.32 5.47 -2.94
N VAL A 158 22.02 5.19 -2.91
CA VAL A 158 21.13 5.27 -4.06
C VAL A 158 20.25 6.50 -3.88
N ILE A 159 20.42 7.45 -4.79
CA ILE A 159 19.73 8.74 -4.77
C ILE A 159 18.68 8.73 -5.88
N LYS A 160 17.42 9.01 -5.55
CA LYS A 160 16.33 9.24 -6.50
C LYS A 160 15.97 10.72 -6.49
N ASP A 161 16.10 11.40 -7.63
CA ASP A 161 15.73 12.82 -7.80
C ASP A 161 16.29 13.72 -6.68
N GLY A 162 17.53 13.46 -6.27
CA GLY A 162 18.24 14.17 -5.20
C GLY A 162 17.93 13.72 -3.76
N LYS A 163 17.05 12.74 -3.55
CA LYS A 163 16.73 12.16 -2.23
C LYS A 163 17.35 10.78 -2.06
N LEU A 164 17.93 10.51 -0.89
CA LEU A 164 18.39 9.17 -0.53
C LEU A 164 17.20 8.20 -0.42
N VAL A 165 17.23 7.10 -1.16
CA VAL A 165 16.16 6.10 -1.18
C VAL A 165 16.62 4.67 -0.86
N GLY A 166 17.92 4.42 -0.87
CA GLY A 166 18.46 3.10 -0.58
C GLY A 166 19.97 3.06 -0.52
N THR A 167 20.51 1.86 -0.41
CA THR A 167 21.95 1.60 -0.39
C THR A 167 22.37 0.79 -1.61
N PHE A 168 23.57 1.02 -2.09
CA PHE A 168 24.20 0.25 -3.15
C PHE A 168 25.25 -0.68 -2.52
N ASP A 169 25.21 -1.95 -2.92
CA ASP A 169 26.23 -2.94 -2.56
C ASP A 169 27.18 -3.10 -3.75
N SER A 170 28.42 -2.66 -3.55
CA SER A 170 29.46 -2.68 -4.56
C SER A 170 30.02 -4.07 -4.86
N GLU A 171 29.86 -5.04 -3.94
CA GLU A 171 30.29 -6.42 -4.12
C GLU A 171 29.26 -7.20 -4.95
N SER A 172 27.99 -7.10 -4.57
CA SER A 172 26.89 -7.82 -5.25
C SER A 172 26.29 -7.07 -6.43
N LYS A 173 26.78 -5.86 -6.74
CA LYS A 173 26.27 -4.98 -7.82
C LYS A 173 24.75 -4.83 -7.75
N SER A 174 24.25 -4.56 -6.55
CA SER A 174 22.82 -4.54 -6.27
C SER A 174 22.39 -3.30 -5.50
N ILE A 175 21.13 -2.92 -5.70
CA ILE A 175 20.47 -1.83 -4.99
C ILE A 175 19.55 -2.43 -3.94
N LYS A 176 19.68 -1.98 -2.70
CA LYS A 176 18.80 -2.37 -1.60
C LYS A 176 17.90 -1.21 -1.20
N ILE A 177 16.58 -1.43 -1.34
CA ILE A 177 15.53 -0.48 -0.93
C ILE A 177 14.52 -1.26 -0.07
N ASN A 178 14.21 -0.78 1.14
CA ASN A 178 13.26 -1.41 2.07
C ASN A 178 13.47 -2.93 2.26
N ASP A 179 14.73 -3.34 2.50
CA ASP A 179 15.14 -4.75 2.65
C ASP A 179 14.97 -5.66 1.43
N LYS A 180 14.63 -5.09 0.28
CA LYS A 180 14.57 -5.80 -0.99
C LYS A 180 15.80 -5.48 -1.84
N VAL A 181 16.39 -6.53 -2.39
CA VAL A 181 17.56 -6.46 -3.27
C VAL A 181 17.08 -6.43 -4.72
N ILE A 182 17.63 -5.50 -5.48
CA ILE A 182 17.39 -5.29 -6.91
C ILE A 182 18.74 -5.46 -7.60
N THR A 183 18.83 -6.44 -8.50
CA THR A 183 20.08 -6.74 -9.20
C THR A 183 20.20 -5.93 -10.49
N GLU A 184 21.42 -5.82 -11.01
CA GLU A 184 21.68 -5.18 -12.30
C GLU A 184 20.89 -5.84 -13.45
N LYS A 185 20.68 -7.16 -13.38
CA LYS A 185 19.85 -7.91 -14.34
C LYS A 185 18.37 -7.53 -14.27
N ASP A 186 17.82 -7.30 -13.07
CA ASP A 186 16.42 -6.87 -12.91
C ASP A 186 16.18 -5.50 -13.56
N LEU A 187 17.22 -4.66 -13.55
CA LEU A 187 17.23 -3.34 -14.16
C LEU A 187 17.63 -3.34 -15.64
N GLY A 188 18.09 -4.48 -16.17
CA GLY A 188 18.49 -4.62 -17.58
C GLY A 188 19.88 -4.07 -17.92
N PHE A 189 20.77 -3.96 -16.93
CA PHE A 189 22.18 -3.62 -17.11
C PHE A 189 23.02 -4.84 -17.49
N GLN A 190 24.15 -4.59 -18.15
CA GLN A 190 25.18 -5.60 -18.39
C GLN A 190 25.93 -5.93 -17.08
N ASP A 191 26.46 -7.15 -16.99
CA ASP A 191 27.16 -7.64 -15.80
C ASP A 191 28.37 -6.77 -15.43
N GLY A 192 28.33 -6.20 -14.22
CA GLY A 192 29.34 -5.32 -13.63
C GLY A 192 29.27 -3.87 -14.07
N THR A 193 28.23 -3.44 -14.80
CA THR A 193 28.09 -2.04 -15.27
C THR A 193 27.32 -1.15 -14.31
N LEU A 194 26.58 -1.73 -13.36
CA LEU A 194 25.96 -0.97 -12.28
C LEU A 194 27.03 -0.61 -11.23
N GLY A 195 27.29 0.68 -11.05
CA GLY A 195 28.38 1.15 -10.19
C GLY A 195 28.24 2.62 -9.78
N ASN A 196 29.26 3.14 -9.12
CA ASN A 196 29.30 4.54 -8.70
C ASN A 196 29.16 5.48 -9.91
N GLU A 197 28.45 6.59 -9.72
CA GLU A 197 28.13 7.63 -10.72
C GLU A 197 27.26 7.18 -11.89
N VAL A 198 26.76 5.93 -11.87
CA VAL A 198 25.80 5.46 -12.86
C VAL A 198 24.44 6.12 -12.63
N LYS A 199 23.91 6.71 -13.70
CA LYS A 199 22.58 7.31 -13.76
C LYS A 199 21.67 6.50 -14.66
N PHE A 200 20.45 6.28 -14.22
CA PHE A 200 19.40 5.64 -15.00
C PHE A 200 18.04 6.19 -14.59
N THR A 201 17.07 6.11 -15.50
CA THR A 201 15.74 6.67 -15.26
C THR A 201 14.68 5.58 -15.36
N ILE A 202 13.97 5.39 -14.27
CA ILE A 202 12.82 4.49 -14.24
C ILE A 202 11.62 5.26 -14.79
N ASN A 203 11.14 4.83 -15.94
CA ASN A 203 9.99 5.43 -16.61
C ASN A 203 8.69 4.86 -16.02
N GLY A 204 7.75 5.76 -15.77
CA GLY A 204 6.43 5.43 -15.26
C GLY A 204 5.43 5.14 -16.38
N ALA A 205 4.23 5.70 -16.25
CA ALA A 205 3.30 5.79 -17.37
C ALA A 205 3.89 6.69 -18.47
N ASP A 206 4.07 6.14 -19.66
CA ASP A 206 4.55 6.83 -20.84
C ASP A 206 3.63 6.47 -22.03
N VAL A 207 3.00 7.47 -22.62
CA VAL A 207 2.05 7.30 -23.74
C VAL A 207 2.60 7.85 -25.06
N THR A 208 3.91 8.09 -25.13
CA THR A 208 4.55 8.69 -26.30
C THR A 208 4.57 7.77 -27.52
N THR A 209 4.69 6.45 -27.31
CA THR A 209 4.61 5.45 -28.39
C THR A 209 3.48 4.46 -28.13
N ARG A 210 3.07 3.72 -29.17
CA ARG A 210 2.03 2.69 -29.04
C ARG A 210 2.41 1.64 -28.00
N GLU A 211 3.66 1.22 -28.02
CA GLU A 211 4.19 0.16 -27.17
C GLU A 211 4.35 0.64 -25.72
N THR A 212 4.82 1.87 -25.51
CA THR A 212 4.85 2.44 -24.15
C THR A 212 3.44 2.64 -23.61
N ALA A 213 2.49 3.03 -24.46
CA ALA A 213 1.09 3.21 -24.09
C ALA A 213 0.42 1.88 -23.70
N GLU A 214 0.67 0.78 -24.41
CA GLU A 214 0.15 -0.55 -24.06
C GLU A 214 0.69 -1.05 -22.71
N GLY A 215 1.99 -0.89 -22.48
CA GLY A 215 2.62 -1.18 -21.19
C GLY A 215 2.04 -0.31 -20.06
N THR A 216 1.79 0.97 -20.35
CA THR A 216 1.17 1.92 -19.42
C THR A 216 -0.27 1.51 -19.06
N ILE A 217 -1.09 1.10 -20.03
CA ILE A 217 -2.47 0.66 -19.78
C ILE A 217 -2.46 -0.57 -18.86
N THR A 218 -1.57 -1.53 -19.11
CA THR A 218 -1.45 -2.74 -18.28
C THR A 218 -0.99 -2.39 -16.86
N ALA A 219 -0.01 -1.48 -16.73
CA ALA A 219 0.46 -1.02 -15.42
C ALA A 219 -0.65 -0.28 -14.64
N ILE A 220 -1.45 0.55 -15.32
CA ILE A 220 -2.61 1.25 -14.72
C ILE A 220 -3.70 0.24 -14.30
N ASP A 221 -4.02 -0.76 -15.12
CA ASP A 221 -5.03 -1.77 -14.76
C ASP A 221 -4.61 -2.54 -13.51
N ASN A 222 -3.35 -2.96 -13.44
CA ASN A 222 -2.78 -3.60 -12.25
C ASN A 222 -2.84 -2.67 -11.02
N ALA A 223 -2.54 -1.39 -11.19
CA ALA A 223 -2.64 -0.40 -10.11
C ALA A 223 -4.10 -0.24 -9.63
N ILE A 224 -5.06 -0.18 -10.56
CA ILE A 224 -6.49 -0.10 -10.24
C ILE A 224 -6.93 -1.35 -9.47
N GLN A 225 -6.51 -2.54 -9.88
CA GLN A 225 -6.83 -3.78 -9.18
C GLN A 225 -6.29 -3.78 -7.74
N LYS A 226 -5.06 -3.30 -7.51
CA LYS A 226 -4.49 -3.15 -6.16
C LYS A 226 -5.28 -2.18 -5.29
N VAL A 227 -5.58 -0.99 -5.81
CA VAL A 227 -6.40 0.00 -5.07
C VAL A 227 -7.80 -0.55 -4.78
N SER A 228 -8.39 -1.27 -5.74
CA SER A 228 -9.70 -1.91 -5.57
C SER A 228 -9.66 -2.99 -4.48
N ALA A 229 -8.59 -3.79 -4.42
CA ALA A 229 -8.39 -4.78 -3.35
C ALA A 229 -8.31 -4.13 -1.96
N GLU A 230 -7.57 -3.03 -1.81
CA GLU A 230 -7.51 -2.30 -0.54
C GLU A 230 -8.85 -1.66 -0.16
N ARG A 231 -9.58 -1.09 -1.13
CA ARG A 231 -10.95 -0.59 -0.88
C ARG A 231 -11.91 -1.70 -0.47
N SER A 232 -11.78 -2.88 -1.06
CA SER A 232 -12.56 -4.06 -0.69
C SER A 232 -12.28 -4.49 0.75
N LYS A 233 -11.01 -4.53 1.16
CA LYS A 233 -10.59 -4.81 2.54
C LYS A 233 -11.17 -3.80 3.53
N LEU A 234 -11.13 -2.51 3.20
CA LEU A 234 -11.73 -1.45 4.01
C LEU A 234 -13.26 -1.58 4.10
N GLY A 235 -13.94 -1.89 3.00
CA GLY A 235 -15.39 -2.14 3.00
C GLY A 235 -15.77 -3.35 3.85
N ALA A 236 -15.02 -4.45 3.75
CA ALA A 236 -15.21 -5.62 4.61
C ALA A 236 -14.99 -5.28 6.10
N MET A 237 -13.99 -4.46 6.40
CA MET A 237 -13.73 -3.98 7.77
C MET A 237 -14.89 -3.13 8.29
N GLN A 238 -15.41 -2.21 7.48
CA GLN A 238 -16.58 -1.40 7.83
C GLN A 238 -17.79 -2.29 8.16
N ASN A 239 -18.09 -3.28 7.30
CA ASN A 239 -19.18 -4.21 7.54
C ASN A 239 -19.01 -4.99 8.85
N ARG A 240 -17.79 -5.49 9.12
CA ARG A 240 -17.49 -6.20 10.36
C ARG A 240 -17.66 -5.30 11.59
N LEU A 241 -17.13 -4.08 11.53
CA LEU A 241 -17.29 -3.09 12.60
C LEU A 241 -18.77 -2.78 12.84
N GLU A 242 -19.57 -2.60 11.79
CA GLU A 242 -20.99 -2.31 11.91
C GLU A 242 -21.79 -3.48 12.52
N HIS A 243 -21.49 -4.72 12.12
CA HIS A 243 -22.08 -5.90 12.76
C HIS A 243 -21.68 -6.04 14.22
N THR A 244 -20.41 -5.79 14.53
CA THR A 244 -19.91 -5.76 15.89
C THR A 244 -20.59 -4.69 16.73
N ILE A 245 -20.75 -3.46 16.20
CA ILE A 245 -21.41 -2.36 16.91
C ILE A 245 -22.84 -2.77 17.26
N ARG A 246 -23.62 -3.27 16.29
CA ARG A 246 -24.99 -3.75 16.54
C ARG A 246 -25.03 -4.86 17.60
N ASN A 247 -24.06 -5.77 17.59
CA ASN A 247 -23.99 -6.83 18.59
C ASN A 247 -23.62 -6.30 19.99
N LEU A 248 -22.69 -5.35 20.06
CA LEU A 248 -22.30 -4.69 21.30
C LEU A 248 -23.45 -3.85 21.88
N ASP A 249 -24.23 -3.17 21.05
CA ASP A 249 -25.41 -2.40 21.47
C ASP A 249 -26.46 -3.34 22.07
N ASN A 250 -26.75 -4.47 21.41
CA ASN A 250 -27.66 -5.50 21.96
C ASN A 250 -27.13 -6.07 23.29
N ALA A 251 -25.82 -6.33 23.39
CA ALA A 251 -25.22 -6.82 24.62
C ALA A 251 -25.30 -5.76 25.74
N ALA A 252 -25.06 -4.48 25.42
CA ALA A 252 -25.17 -3.37 26.35
C ALA A 252 -26.62 -3.17 26.82
N GLU A 253 -27.61 -3.29 25.94
CA GLU A 253 -29.03 -3.25 26.32
C GLU A 253 -29.38 -4.41 27.27
N ASN A 254 -28.96 -5.63 26.94
CA ASN A 254 -29.18 -6.80 27.79
C ASN A 254 -28.49 -6.69 29.15
N LEU A 255 -27.27 -6.16 29.20
CA LEU A 255 -26.54 -5.92 30.44
C LEU A 255 -27.20 -4.81 31.27
N THR A 256 -27.65 -3.73 30.64
CA THR A 256 -28.37 -2.65 31.33
C THR A 256 -29.70 -3.16 31.89
N ALA A 257 -30.44 -3.99 31.16
CA ALA A 257 -31.67 -4.62 31.65
C ALA A 257 -31.40 -5.63 32.79
N ALA A 258 -30.29 -6.36 32.72
CA ALA A 258 -29.86 -7.25 33.81
C ALA A 258 -29.42 -6.45 35.05
N GLU A 259 -28.70 -5.34 34.86
CA GLU A 259 -28.33 -4.42 35.94
C GLU A 259 -29.58 -3.82 36.58
N SER A 260 -30.54 -3.34 35.78
CA SER A 260 -31.83 -2.82 36.25
C SER A 260 -32.58 -3.85 37.09
N ARG A 261 -32.64 -5.13 36.68
CA ARG A 261 -33.26 -6.19 37.51
C ARG A 261 -32.56 -6.44 38.85
N ILE A 262 -31.25 -6.17 38.94
CA ILE A 262 -30.47 -6.40 40.15
C ILE A 262 -30.49 -5.17 41.07
N ARG A 263 -30.42 -3.98 40.48
CA ARG A 263 -30.20 -2.72 41.19
C ARG A 263 -31.48 -1.92 41.38
N ASP A 264 -32.36 -1.93 40.39
CA ASP A 264 -33.60 -1.18 40.46
C ASP A 264 -34.64 -1.96 41.26
N VAL A 265 -35.39 -1.24 42.07
CA VAL A 265 -36.46 -1.81 42.88
C VAL A 265 -37.76 -1.83 42.09
N ASP A 266 -38.57 -2.87 42.28
CA ASP A 266 -39.95 -2.85 41.83
C ASP A 266 -40.75 -1.87 42.70
N MET A 267 -40.92 -0.65 42.17
CA MET A 267 -41.66 0.44 42.82
C MET A 267 -43.04 0.00 43.30
N ALA A 268 -43.75 -0.88 42.59
CA ALA A 268 -45.07 -1.30 43.02
C ALA A 268 -45.00 -2.14 44.31
N LYS A 269 -44.04 -3.07 44.40
CA LYS A 269 -43.84 -3.91 45.57
C LYS A 269 -43.30 -3.12 46.76
N GLU A 270 -42.31 -2.25 46.54
CA GLU A 270 -41.77 -1.39 47.60
C GLU A 270 -42.83 -0.42 48.13
N MET A 271 -43.69 0.13 47.28
CA MET A 271 -44.79 0.99 47.73
C MET A 271 -45.85 0.22 48.53
N MET A 272 -46.13 -1.05 48.19
CA MET A 272 -47.01 -1.90 49.00
C MET A 272 -46.39 -2.20 50.37
N GLU A 273 -45.11 -2.59 50.40
CA GLU A 273 -44.42 -2.88 51.67
C GLU A 273 -44.28 -1.62 52.53
N PHE A 274 -43.94 -0.47 51.93
CA PHE A 274 -43.92 0.84 52.59
C PHE A 274 -45.29 1.22 53.15
N THR A 275 -46.36 1.04 52.37
CA THR A 275 -47.73 1.31 52.82
C THR A 275 -48.12 0.38 53.97
N LYS A 276 -47.81 -0.91 53.86
CA LYS A 276 -48.02 -1.90 54.94
C LYS A 276 -47.25 -1.52 56.20
N GLN A 277 -45.98 -1.13 56.09
CA GLN A 277 -45.17 -0.68 57.22
C GLN A 277 -45.72 0.60 57.84
N THR A 278 -46.21 1.54 57.03
CA THR A 278 -46.85 2.78 57.51
C THR A 278 -48.13 2.48 58.28
N ILE A 279 -48.98 1.58 57.75
CA ILE A 279 -50.19 1.10 58.44
C ILE A 279 -49.82 0.36 59.73
N LEU A 280 -48.77 -0.46 59.72
CA LEU A 280 -48.27 -1.17 60.91
C LEU A 280 -47.76 -0.20 61.98
N GLN A 281 -47.02 0.86 61.60
CA GLN A 281 -46.59 1.90 62.53
C GLN A 281 -47.77 2.67 63.09
N GLN A 282 -48.74 3.06 62.26
CA GLN A 282 -49.97 3.71 62.71
C GLN A 282 -50.79 2.80 63.65
N ALA A 283 -50.95 1.53 63.31
CA ALA A 283 -51.60 0.53 64.15
C ALA A 283 -50.83 0.26 65.45
N ALA A 284 -49.50 0.21 65.42
CA ALA A 284 -48.66 0.03 66.61
C ALA A 284 -48.74 1.25 67.54
N THR A 285 -48.76 2.47 67.01
CA THR A 285 -48.98 3.69 67.81
C THR A 285 -50.40 3.74 68.40
N ALA A 286 -51.43 3.35 67.64
CA ALA A 286 -52.80 3.26 68.13
C ALA A 286 -52.96 2.14 69.19
N MET A 287 -52.34 0.98 68.99
CA MET A 287 -52.34 -0.12 69.95
C MET A 287 -51.51 0.20 71.19
N LEU A 288 -50.38 0.91 71.07
CA LEU A 288 -49.65 1.45 72.22
C LEU A 288 -50.48 2.47 72.98
N ALA A 289 -51.21 3.36 72.30
CA ALA A 289 -52.12 4.30 72.94
C ALA A 289 -53.25 3.57 73.69
N GLN A 290 -53.86 2.56 73.07
CA GLN A 290 -54.91 1.71 73.68
C GLN A 290 -54.36 0.90 74.87
N ALA A 291 -53.18 0.30 74.73
CA ALA A 291 -52.51 -0.48 75.76
C ALA A 291 -51.99 0.38 76.93
N ASN A 292 -51.70 1.66 76.69
CA ASN A 292 -51.39 2.63 77.75
C ASN A 292 -52.66 3.16 78.45
N GLN A 293 -53.82 3.16 77.79
CA GLN A 293 -55.11 3.52 78.40
C GLN A 293 -55.69 2.41 79.28
N ALA A 294 -55.49 1.14 78.94
CA ALA A 294 -55.96 0.00 79.74
C ALA A 294 -55.45 -0.03 81.21
N PRO A 295 -54.17 0.23 81.52
CA PRO A 295 -53.71 0.36 82.91
C PRO A 295 -54.18 1.66 83.57
N GLN A 296 -54.42 2.75 82.81
CA GLN A 296 -54.97 4.00 83.37
C GLN A 296 -56.45 3.86 83.80
N SER A 297 -57.25 3.09 83.06
CA SER A 297 -58.64 2.80 83.44
C SER A 297 -58.73 1.88 84.65
N VAL A 298 -57.80 0.92 84.79
CA VAL A 298 -57.66 0.11 86.01
C VAL A 298 -57.23 0.96 87.22
N LEU A 299 -56.37 1.97 87.02
CA LEU A 299 -56.02 2.91 88.08
C LEU A 299 -57.19 3.83 88.50
N GLN A 300 -58.16 4.10 87.62
CA GLN A 300 -59.40 4.80 87.98
C GLN A 300 -60.37 3.92 88.78
N LEU A 301 -60.34 2.59 88.59
CA LEU A 301 -61.13 1.62 89.36
C LEU A 301 -60.56 1.32 90.76
N LEU A 302 -59.33 1.74 91.04
CA LEU A 302 -58.65 1.61 92.34
C LEU A 302 -58.69 2.90 93.18
N ARG A 303 -59.53 3.88 92.81
CA ARG A 303 -59.74 5.14 93.54
C ARG A 303 -61.09 5.20 94.22
#